data_AF-A0A553P3Q9-F1
#
_entry.id   AF-A0A553P3Q9-F1
#
_cell.length_a   1.000
_cell.length_b   1.000
_cell.length_c   1.000
_cell.angle_alpha   90.00
_cell.angle_beta   90.00
_cell.angle_gamma   90.00
#
_symmetry.space_group_name_H-M   'P 1'
#
loop_
_entity.id
_entity.type
_entity.pdbx_description
1 polymer ?
#
loop_
_entity_poly.entity_id
_entity_poly.type
_entity_poly.pdbx_seq_one_letter_code
_entity_poly.pdbx_strand_id
1 'polypeptide(L)'
;MSPFLLPRTKDAVYNEEEGCLMMFIRGRPVTLYAPSALIDHYSLSKVSPAPSQKLKLEWVYGYRGRDARCNLYLLPTGEMVYFVAAVVVLFNAEEHSQRHYLGHTEDIKW
;
A
#
# COMPACT_ATOMS: atom_id res chain seq x y z
N MET A 1 34.14 5.49 -9.11
CA MET A 1 33.01 5.34 -8.17
C MET A 1 32.31 4.03 -8.49
N SER A 2 32.44 3.02 -7.64
CA SER A 2 31.76 1.72 -7.83
C SER A 2 30.26 1.90 -7.56
N PRO A 3 29.36 1.38 -8.40
CA PRO A 3 27.94 1.40 -8.09
C PRO A 3 27.70 0.54 -6.83
N PHE A 4 26.96 1.10 -5.87
CA PHE A 4 26.42 0.32 -4.75
C PHE A 4 25.47 -0.74 -5.35
N LEU A 5 25.96 -1.97 -5.49
CA LEU A 5 25.10 -3.12 -5.80
C LEU A 5 24.22 -3.33 -4.56
N LEU A 6 22.92 -3.00 -4.66
CA LEU A 6 21.93 -3.48 -3.71
C LEU A 6 22.13 -5.00 -3.57
N PRO A 7 22.09 -5.57 -2.36
CA PRO A 7 22.16 -7.02 -2.19
C PRO A 7 21.10 -7.64 -3.10
N ARG A 8 21.52 -8.47 -4.06
CA ARG A 8 20.57 -9.15 -4.94
C ARG A 8 19.53 -9.83 -4.05
N THR A 9 18.26 -9.61 -4.35
CA THR A 9 17.17 -10.32 -3.70
C THR A 9 17.47 -11.81 -3.84
N LYS A 10 17.64 -12.50 -2.71
CA LYS A 10 17.76 -13.95 -2.69
C LYS A 10 16.36 -14.52 -2.79
N ASP A 11 16.17 -15.48 -3.68
CA ASP A 11 14.90 -16.21 -3.79
C ASP A 11 14.61 -16.96 -2.49
N ALA A 12 13.32 -17.15 -2.22
CA ALA A 12 12.89 -17.92 -1.08
C ALA A 12 13.18 -19.41 -1.30
N VAL A 13 13.49 -20.14 -0.23
CA VAL A 13 13.81 -21.57 -0.26
C VAL A 13 12.85 -22.31 0.66
N TYR A 14 12.25 -23.39 0.18
CA TYR A 14 11.43 -24.27 1.01
C TYR A 14 12.25 -25.49 1.42
N ASN A 15 12.23 -25.80 2.71
CA ASN A 15 12.80 -27.02 3.28
C ASN A 15 11.64 -27.95 3.67
N GLU A 16 11.48 -29.04 2.94
CA GLU A 16 10.44 -30.05 3.16
C GLU A 16 10.66 -30.83 4.47
N GLU A 17 11.92 -31.15 4.81
CA GLU A 17 12.26 -31.91 6.03
C GLU A 17 11.89 -31.14 7.29
N GLU A 18 12.17 -29.84 7.30
CA GLU A 18 11.87 -28.94 8.41
C GLU A 18 10.48 -28.28 8.29
N GLY A 19 9.77 -28.53 7.19
CA GLY A 19 8.48 -27.90 6.86
C GLY A 19 8.52 -26.38 6.89
N CYS A 20 9.63 -25.74 6.52
CA CYS A 20 9.83 -24.30 6.68
C CYS A 20 10.25 -23.58 5.40
N LEU A 21 9.73 -22.36 5.24
CA LEU A 21 10.06 -21.41 4.20
C LEU A 21 11.10 -20.41 4.73
N MET A 22 12.26 -20.34 4.09
CA MET A 22 13.26 -19.30 4.33
C MET A 22 13.11 -18.19 3.29
N MET A 23 12.70 -17.01 3.74
CA MET A 23 12.64 -15.79 2.92
C MET A 23 13.74 -14.80 3.33
N PHE A 24 14.12 -13.87 2.46
CA PHE A 24 15.17 -12.90 2.75
C PHE A 24 14.64 -11.47 2.70
N ILE A 25 14.65 -10.76 3.84
CA ILE A 25 14.26 -9.34 3.92
C ILE A 25 15.54 -8.51 4.09
N ARG A 26 15.87 -7.70 3.08
CA ARG A 26 17.12 -6.92 3.04
C ARG A 26 18.37 -7.80 3.24
N GLY A 27 18.36 -9.00 2.69
CA GLY A 27 19.43 -10.00 2.81
C GLY A 27 19.47 -10.78 4.13
N ARG A 28 18.60 -10.46 5.10
CA ARG A 28 18.49 -11.21 6.36
C ARG A 28 17.47 -12.35 6.21
N PRO A 29 17.81 -13.59 6.60
CA PRO A 29 16.88 -14.71 6.55
C PRO A 29 15.76 -14.55 7.58
N VAL A 30 14.54 -14.91 7.20
CA VAL A 30 13.35 -15.04 8.03
C VAL A 30 12.76 -16.42 7.77
N THR A 31 12.57 -17.21 8.82
CA THR A 31 11.98 -18.55 8.74
C THR A 31 10.49 -18.49 9.03
N LEU A 32 9.67 -19.03 8.13
CA LEU A 32 8.22 -19.17 8.28
C LEU A 32 7.86 -20.66 8.24
N TYR A 33 7.25 -21.18 9.29
CA TYR A 33 6.84 -22.59 9.33
C TYR A 33 5.52 -22.80 8.59
N ALA A 34 5.46 -23.80 7.72
CA ALA A 34 4.23 -24.20 7.05
C ALA A 34 3.30 -24.91 8.05
N PRO A 35 1.97 -24.75 7.92
CA PRO A 35 1.02 -25.61 8.63
C PRO A 35 1.29 -27.09 8.36
N SER A 36 1.21 -27.95 9.38
CA SER A 36 1.55 -29.37 9.25
C SER A 36 0.77 -30.10 8.16
N ALA A 37 -0.48 -29.70 7.93
CA ALA A 37 -1.31 -30.27 6.86
C ALA A 37 -0.85 -29.93 5.44
N LEU A 38 0.08 -28.98 5.27
CA LEU A 38 0.53 -28.48 3.97
C LEU A 38 1.97 -28.88 3.64
N ILE A 39 2.71 -29.52 4.54
CA ILE A 39 4.16 -29.77 4.38
C ILE A 39 4.45 -30.51 3.07
N ASP A 40 3.75 -31.61 2.81
CA ASP A 40 4.03 -32.51 1.68
C ASP A 40 3.68 -31.95 0.30
N HIS A 41 2.93 -30.86 0.24
CA HIS A 41 2.41 -30.30 -1.02
C HIS A 41 2.51 -28.78 -1.08
N TYR A 42 3.30 -28.18 -0.19
CA TYR A 42 3.65 -26.79 -0.29
C TYR A 42 4.55 -26.58 -1.51
N SER A 43 4.20 -25.62 -2.35
CA SER A 43 4.98 -25.31 -3.54
C SER A 43 5.18 -23.81 -3.66
N LEU A 44 6.44 -23.41 -3.78
CA LEU A 44 6.85 -22.02 -4.02
C LEU A 44 6.40 -21.48 -5.38
N SER A 45 6.21 -22.36 -6.36
CA SER A 45 5.75 -21.98 -7.70
C SER A 45 4.23 -21.85 -7.79
N LYS A 46 3.50 -22.22 -6.73
CA LYS A 46 2.05 -22.09 -6.68
C LYS A 46 1.65 -20.62 -6.68
N VAL A 47 1.11 -20.15 -7.79
CA VAL A 47 0.56 -18.80 -7.92
C VAL A 47 -0.89 -18.80 -7.42
N SER A 48 -1.16 -18.04 -6.37
CA SER A 48 -2.54 -17.77 -5.95
C SER A 48 -3.19 -16.76 -6.89
N PRO A 49 -4.48 -16.92 -7.24
CA PRO A 49 -5.19 -15.92 -8.02
C PRO A 49 -5.29 -14.60 -7.24
N ALA A 50 -5.50 -13.50 -7.97
CA ALA A 50 -5.81 -12.23 -7.33
C ALA A 50 -7.09 -12.36 -6.47
N PRO A 51 -7.15 -11.69 -5.30
CA PRO A 51 -8.38 -11.65 -4.52
C PRO A 51 -9.57 -11.18 -5.36
N SER A 52 -10.76 -11.74 -5.11
CA SER A 52 -11.98 -11.36 -5.82
C SER A 52 -12.47 -9.95 -5.47
N GLN A 53 -12.03 -9.41 -4.33
CA GLN A 53 -12.39 -8.09 -3.84
C GLN A 53 -11.32 -7.05 -4.20
N LYS A 54 -11.77 -5.80 -4.38
CA LYS A 54 -10.89 -4.65 -4.63
C LYS A 54 -11.07 -3.63 -3.51
N LEU A 55 -9.98 -2.97 -3.16
CA LEU A 55 -10.02 -1.85 -2.23
C LEU A 55 -10.52 -0.60 -2.97
N LYS A 56 -11.34 0.19 -2.29
CA LYS A 56 -11.79 1.51 -2.73
C LYS A 56 -11.57 2.48 -1.57
N LEU A 57 -10.96 3.62 -1.84
CA LEU A 57 -10.84 4.69 -0.85
C LEU A 57 -12.24 5.25 -0.56
N GLU A 58 -12.64 5.21 0.71
CA GLU A 58 -13.92 5.73 1.18
C GLU A 58 -13.76 7.08 1.88
N TRP A 59 -12.74 7.19 2.74
CA TRP A 59 -12.54 8.38 3.56
C TRP A 59 -11.07 8.70 3.78
N VAL A 60 -10.75 9.99 3.75
CA VAL A 60 -9.48 10.54 4.20
C VAL A 60 -9.73 11.37 5.44
N TYR A 61 -9.00 11.05 6.51
CA TYR A 61 -9.05 11.80 7.77
C TYR A 61 -7.94 12.84 7.83
N GLY A 62 -8.29 14.02 8.32
CA GLY A 62 -7.38 15.14 8.52
C GLY A 62 -7.48 16.22 7.43
N TYR A 63 -6.86 17.35 7.71
CA TYR A 63 -6.70 18.48 6.79
C TYR A 63 -5.29 19.04 6.97
N ARG A 64 -4.57 19.27 5.87
CA ARG A 64 -3.22 19.82 5.91
C ARG A 64 -3.24 21.34 6.10
N GLY A 65 -3.58 21.80 7.30
CA GLY A 65 -3.62 23.23 7.65
C GLY A 65 -2.35 23.79 8.28
N ARG A 66 -1.42 22.94 8.75
CA ARG A 66 -0.22 23.37 9.49
C ARG A 66 0.79 24.09 8.59
N ASP A 67 1.18 23.45 7.51
CA ASP A 67 2.29 23.82 6.63
C ASP A 67 1.88 24.10 5.18
N ALA A 68 0.57 24.12 4.88
CA ALA A 68 0.02 24.57 3.61
C ALA A 68 -0.96 25.74 3.83
N ARG A 69 -1.12 26.57 2.81
CA ARG A 69 -2.04 27.71 2.76
C ARG A 69 -2.75 27.69 1.41
N CYS A 70 -3.88 28.40 1.32
CA CYS A 70 -4.64 28.53 0.06
C CYS A 70 -5.00 27.16 -0.56
N ASN A 71 -5.41 26.20 0.27
CA ASN A 71 -5.68 24.83 -0.12
C ASN A 71 -7.05 24.32 0.37
N LEU A 72 -7.99 25.24 0.60
CA LEU A 72 -9.38 24.94 0.91
C LEU A 72 -10.25 25.81 0.01
N TYR A 73 -11.08 25.17 -0.81
CA TYR A 73 -11.97 25.82 -1.76
C TYR A 73 -13.38 25.25 -1.61
N LEU A 74 -14.39 26.07 -1.83
CA LEU A 74 -15.78 25.61 -1.93
C LEU A 74 -16.22 25.69 -3.39
N LEU A 75 -16.62 24.58 -3.97
CA LEU A 75 -17.10 24.53 -5.35
C LEU A 75 -18.56 25.00 -5.44
N PRO A 76 -19.02 25.45 -6.62
CA PRO A 76 -20.44 25.70 -6.88
C PRO A 76 -21.34 24.47 -6.65
N THR A 77 -20.77 23.26 -6.66
CA THR A 77 -21.46 22.01 -6.32
C THR A 77 -21.73 21.84 -4.83
N GLY A 78 -21.16 22.70 -3.97
CA GLY A 78 -21.23 22.57 -2.51
C GLY A 78 -20.12 21.70 -1.89
N GLU A 79 -19.27 21.07 -2.72
CA GLU A 79 -18.14 20.26 -2.24
C GLU A 79 -16.99 21.16 -1.74
N MET A 80 -16.48 20.86 -0.55
CA MET A 80 -15.21 21.40 -0.04
C MET A 80 -14.05 20.62 -0.62
N VAL A 81 -13.14 21.34 -1.30
CA VAL A 81 -11.94 20.77 -1.92
C VAL A 81 -10.72 21.16 -1.11
N TYR A 82 -9.97 20.14 -0.67
CA TYR A 82 -8.68 20.29 0.00
C TYR A 82 -7.81 19.07 -0.27
N PHE A 83 -6.58 19.05 0.25
CA PHE A 83 -5.70 17.89 0.08
C PHE A 83 -5.02 17.45 1.37
N VAL A 84 -4.70 16.15 1.40
CA VAL A 84 -3.88 15.49 2.44
C VAL A 84 -2.98 14.47 1.73
N ALA A 85 -1.69 14.47 2.05
CA ALA A 85 -0.68 13.67 1.35
C ALA A 85 -0.78 13.87 -0.18
N ALA A 86 -0.91 12.78 -0.94
CA ALA A 86 -1.05 12.78 -2.40
C ALA A 86 -2.52 12.79 -2.89
N VAL A 87 -3.49 13.02 -2.01
CA VAL A 87 -4.92 12.90 -2.33
C VAL A 87 -5.61 14.26 -2.27
N VAL A 88 -6.33 14.61 -3.35
CA VAL A 88 -7.30 15.71 -3.33
C VAL A 88 -8.65 15.13 -2.89
N VAL A 89 -9.21 15.72 -1.84
CA VAL A 89 -10.51 15.36 -1.26
C VAL A 89 -11.56 16.36 -1.75
N LEU A 90 -12.67 15.85 -2.27
CA LEU A 90 -13.88 16.60 -2.55
C LEU A 90 -14.93 16.10 -1.55
N PHE A 91 -15.16 16.88 -0.49
CA PHE A 91 -16.04 16.52 0.61
C PHE A 91 -17.38 17.23 0.49
N ASN A 92 -18.46 16.45 0.36
CA ASN A 92 -19.83 16.94 0.47
C ASN A 92 -20.31 16.75 1.91
N ALA A 93 -20.53 17.85 2.64
CA ALA A 93 -20.96 17.81 4.04
C ALA A 93 -22.43 17.44 4.22
N GLU A 94 -23.29 17.76 3.24
CA GLU A 94 -24.72 17.46 3.29
C GLU A 94 -24.97 15.95 3.10
N GLU A 95 -24.33 15.36 2.09
CA GLU A 95 -24.40 13.92 1.84
C GLU A 95 -23.48 13.10 2.74
N HIS A 96 -22.61 13.76 3.51
CA HIS A 96 -21.56 13.14 4.31
C HIS A 96 -20.75 12.13 3.49
N SER A 97 -20.28 12.56 2.32
CA SER A 97 -19.62 11.72 1.33
C SER A 97 -18.32 12.36 0.84
N GLN A 98 -17.35 11.54 0.46
CA GLN A 98 -16.11 12.00 -0.17
C GLN A 98 -15.92 11.36 -1.55
N ARG A 99 -15.38 12.15 -2.46
CA ARG A 99 -14.73 11.65 -3.67
C ARG A 99 -13.28 12.12 -3.68
N HIS A 100 -12.44 11.40 -4.42
CA HIS A 100 -11.00 11.60 -4.35
C HIS A 100 -10.41 11.67 -5.75
N TYR A 101 -9.51 12.62 -5.96
CA TYR A 101 -8.60 12.60 -7.11
C TYR A 101 -7.24 12.05 -6.65
N LEU A 102 -6.80 10.96 -7.29
CA LEU A 102 -5.64 10.14 -6.92
C LEU A 102 -4.52 10.21 -7.97
N GLY A 103 -4.45 11.30 -8.74
CA GLY A 103 -3.49 11.43 -9.85
C GLY A 103 -2.06 11.74 -9.41
N HIS A 104 -1.86 12.23 -8.17
CA HIS A 104 -0.53 12.53 -7.66
C HIS A 104 0.12 11.28 -7.07
N THR A 105 1.42 11.11 -7.33
CA THR A 105 2.24 10.02 -6.78
C THR A 105 3.02 10.42 -5.53
N GLU A 106 3.01 11.71 -5.19
CA GLU A 106 3.76 12.33 -4.09
C GLU A 106 2.89 13.39 -3.41
N ASP A 107 3.36 13.93 -2.27
CA ASP A 107 2.69 15.01 -1.55
C ASP A 107 2.32 16.21 -2.45
N ILE A 108 1.06 16.64 -2.39
CA ILE A 108 0.59 17.86 -3.08
C ILE A 108 1.16 19.09 -2.36
N LYS A 109 1.64 20.10 -3.11
CA LYS A 109 2.31 21.30 -2.55
C LYS A 109 1.65 22.63 -2.91
N TRP A 110 0.84 22.69 -3.96
CA TRP A 110 0.21 23.91 -4.48
C TRP A 110 -1.16 23.58 -5.08
#